data_AF-A0A7Y0KD92-F1
#
_entry.id   AF-A0A7Y0KD92-F1
#
_cell.length_a   1.000
_cell.length_b   1.000
_cell.length_c   1.000
_cell.angle_alpha   90.00
_cell.angle_beta   90.00
_cell.angle_gamma   90.00
#
_symmetry.space_group_name_H-M   'P 1'
#
loop_
_entity.id
_entity.type
_entity.pdbx_description
1 polymer ?
#
loop_
_entity_poly.entity_id
_entity_poly.type
_entity_poly.pdbx_seq_one_letter_code
_entity_poly.pdbx_strand_id
1 'polypeptide(L)'
;MSRVLAEPTTWADRVVGTVRGLVGFTDQPTSEEAARPGRWLVVTVYRQRDDVRTHVDAPGPLSRMRDEIEVTVRPAPGDKGTELGARPTASDGGSADLRRALRAALRETKSILECGEVVEPSRPGSSHPGPAGQVLRAVTARAWGEGRL
;
A
#
# COMPACT_ATOMS: atom_id res chain seq x y z
N MET A 1 -17.07 -26.53 -62.07
CA MET A 1 -18.41 -26.33 -61.46
C MET A 1 -18.48 -27.09 -60.14
N SER A 2 -18.12 -26.44 -59.04
CA SER A 2 -18.73 -26.59 -57.71
C SER A 2 -18.14 -25.50 -56.82
N ARG A 3 -19.01 -24.86 -56.05
CA ARG A 3 -18.78 -23.65 -55.24
C ARG A 3 -19.34 -23.97 -53.85
N VAL A 4 -18.49 -23.92 -52.83
CA VAL A 4 -18.80 -23.77 -51.39
C VAL A 4 -17.52 -23.13 -50.81
N LEU A 5 -17.41 -21.81 -50.65
CA LEU A 5 -17.92 -20.92 -49.59
C LEU A 5 -17.32 -21.16 -48.19
N ALA A 6 -16.72 -20.06 -47.67
CA ALA A 6 -16.58 -19.63 -46.26
C ALA A 6 -15.43 -20.29 -45.45
N GLU A 7 -14.52 -19.61 -44.74
CA GLU A 7 -14.35 -18.19 -44.35
C GLU A 7 -12.85 -17.83 -44.16
N PRO A 8 -12.51 -16.52 -44.21
CA PRO A 8 -11.19 -16.01 -43.87
C PRO A 8 -10.95 -15.96 -42.35
N THR A 9 -9.82 -16.47 -41.87
CA THR A 9 -9.32 -16.18 -40.52
C THR A 9 -8.74 -14.75 -40.46
N THR A 10 -9.66 -13.79 -40.47
CA THR A 10 -9.78 -12.57 -39.63
C THR A 10 -8.96 -12.75 -38.34
N TRP A 11 -8.23 -11.84 -37.69
CA TRP A 11 -8.10 -10.37 -37.61
C TRP A 11 -6.92 -10.13 -36.63
N ALA A 12 -5.90 -9.34 -36.96
CA ALA A 12 -5.77 -7.91 -36.62
C ALA A 12 -5.87 -7.57 -35.13
N ASP A 13 -4.75 -7.06 -34.61
CA ASP A 13 -4.60 -6.04 -33.56
C ASP A 13 -5.87 -5.58 -32.84
N ARG A 14 -5.85 -5.68 -31.51
CA ARG A 14 -6.32 -4.59 -30.65
C ARG A 14 -5.44 -4.46 -29.41
N VAL A 15 -4.55 -3.47 -29.49
CA VAL A 15 -4.09 -2.69 -28.34
C VAL A 15 -5.32 -2.05 -27.70
N VAL A 16 -5.66 -2.45 -26.48
CA VAL A 16 -6.58 -1.69 -25.63
C VAL A 16 -5.74 -0.99 -24.57
N GLY A 17 -5.28 0.21 -24.93
CA GLY A 17 -4.93 1.21 -23.94
C GLY A 17 -6.20 1.58 -23.17
N THR A 18 -6.18 1.39 -21.86
CA THR A 18 -7.17 2.02 -20.97
C THR A 18 -6.48 3.13 -20.22
N VAL A 19 -6.65 4.35 -20.73
CA VAL A 19 -6.52 5.56 -19.94
C VAL A 19 -7.84 5.71 -19.17
N ARG A 20 -7.80 5.64 -17.85
CA ARG A 20 -8.94 6.08 -17.02
C ARG A 20 -8.47 6.79 -15.75
N GLY A 21 -8.59 8.11 -15.79
CA GLY A 21 -9.35 8.86 -14.78
C GLY A 21 -8.59 9.28 -13.53
N LEU A 22 -7.97 10.46 -13.60
CA LEU A 22 -7.98 11.42 -12.50
C LEU A 22 -9.44 11.79 -12.23
N VAL A 23 -9.99 11.48 -11.04
CA VAL A 23 -11.02 12.22 -10.27
C VAL A 23 -11.21 11.47 -8.95
N GLY A 24 -10.96 12.13 -7.82
CA GLY A 24 -11.43 11.65 -6.53
C GLY A 24 -12.94 11.87 -6.39
N PHE A 25 -13.59 11.06 -5.55
CA PHE A 25 -14.81 11.29 -4.76
C PHE A 25 -15.77 10.08 -4.77
N THR A 26 -16.15 9.70 -3.54
CA THR A 26 -17.31 8.93 -3.05
C THR A 26 -17.71 7.58 -3.64
N ASP A 27 -17.81 6.66 -2.68
CA ASP A 27 -18.39 5.32 -2.66
C ASP A 27 -19.88 5.30 -3.03
N GLN A 28 -20.25 4.38 -3.92
CA GLN A 28 -21.60 3.81 -4.00
C GLN A 28 -21.45 2.33 -4.43
N PRO A 29 -21.71 1.36 -3.54
CA PRO A 29 -21.54 -0.05 -3.85
C PRO A 29 -22.76 -0.60 -4.61
N THR A 30 -22.52 -1.22 -5.77
CA THR A 30 -23.47 -2.12 -6.42
C THR A 30 -23.21 -3.56 -5.92
N SER A 31 -24.27 -4.33 -5.71
CA SER A 31 -24.31 -5.62 -5.00
C SER A 31 -23.47 -6.79 -5.58
N GLU A 32 -22.48 -6.53 -6.43
CA GLU A 32 -21.38 -7.45 -6.79
C GLU A 32 -20.13 -7.25 -5.91
N GLU A 33 -20.18 -6.35 -4.92
CA GLU A 33 -19.11 -5.97 -3.97
C GLU A 33 -18.78 -7.04 -2.90
N ALA A 34 -19.16 -8.30 -3.09
CA ALA A 34 -18.84 -9.37 -2.15
C ALA A 34 -17.56 -10.07 -2.61
N ALA A 35 -16.42 -9.66 -2.03
CA ALA A 35 -15.04 -10.17 -2.21
C ALA A 35 -14.10 -9.30 -3.06
N ARG A 36 -14.12 -7.97 -2.91
CA ARG A 36 -13.03 -7.13 -3.45
C ARG A 36 -11.84 -7.14 -2.50
N PRO A 37 -10.63 -7.52 -2.93
CA PRO A 37 -9.44 -7.51 -2.09
C PRO A 37 -9.22 -6.13 -1.46
N GLY A 38 -8.63 -6.11 -0.27
CA GLY A 38 -8.43 -4.88 0.48
C GLY A 38 -7.75 -3.77 -0.34
N ARG A 39 -8.11 -2.51 -0.06
CA ARG A 39 -7.46 -1.36 -0.71
C ARG A 39 -5.93 -1.38 -0.50
N TRP A 40 -5.20 -0.97 -1.53
CA TRP A 40 -3.76 -0.73 -1.47
C TRP A 40 -3.43 0.40 -0.49
N LEU A 41 -2.41 0.17 0.35
CA LEU A 41 -1.71 1.20 1.11
C LEU A 41 -0.36 1.41 0.42
N VAL A 42 -0.03 2.65 0.08
CA VAL A 42 1.16 2.97 -0.72
C VAL A 42 2.00 4.02 -0.01
N VAL A 43 3.31 3.81 0.00
CA VAL A 43 4.29 4.82 0.37
C VAL A 43 5.27 5.04 -0.78
N THR A 44 5.64 6.29 -1.02
CA THR A 44 6.74 6.63 -1.93
C THR A 44 8.04 6.66 -1.13
N VAL A 45 9.06 5.95 -1.61
CA VAL A 45 10.39 5.85 -1.02
C VAL A 45 11.39 6.51 -1.97
N TYR A 46 12.21 7.41 -1.46
CA TYR A 46 13.27 8.09 -2.24
C TYR A 46 14.50 7.19 -2.47
N ARG A 47 14.27 6.03 -3.08
CA ARG A 47 15.28 5.02 -3.45
C ARG A 47 14.97 4.40 -4.81
N GLN A 48 16.00 3.83 -5.44
CA GLN A 48 15.84 3.10 -6.69
C GLN A 48 15.06 1.81 -6.49
N ARG A 49 14.37 1.36 -7.54
CA ARG A 49 13.47 0.20 -7.49
C ARG A 49 14.16 -1.08 -7.03
N ASP A 50 15.40 -1.30 -7.49
CA ASP A 50 16.14 -2.51 -7.15
C ASP A 50 16.56 -2.54 -5.68
N ASP A 51 16.99 -1.40 -5.12
CA ASP A 51 17.28 -1.27 -3.69
C ASP A 51 16.05 -1.58 -2.83
N VAL A 52 14.88 -1.05 -3.23
CA VAL A 52 13.61 -1.31 -2.53
C VAL A 52 13.24 -2.78 -2.62
N ARG A 53 13.39 -3.42 -3.79
CA ARG A 53 13.08 -4.84 -3.96
C ARG A 53 13.99 -5.72 -3.10
N THR A 54 15.30 -5.49 -3.12
CA THR A 54 16.25 -6.23 -2.28
C THR A 54 15.89 -6.12 -0.80
N HIS A 55 15.44 -4.95 -0.34
CA HIS A 55 15.02 -4.78 1.05
C HIS A 55 13.68 -5.47 1.36
N VAL A 56 12.71 -5.47 0.43
CA VAL A 56 11.42 -6.15 0.62
C VAL A 56 11.61 -7.66 0.75
N ASP A 57 12.55 -8.22 0.00
CA ASP A 57 12.89 -9.65 0.04
C ASP A 57 13.70 -10.04 1.30
N ALA A 58 14.31 -9.06 1.97
CA ALA A 58 15.06 -9.26 3.21
C ALA A 58 14.13 -9.32 4.45
N PRO A 59 14.59 -9.95 5.56
CA PRO A 59 13.87 -9.88 6.83
C PRO A 59 13.69 -8.42 7.30
N GLY A 60 12.47 -8.04 7.65
CA GLY A 60 12.15 -6.66 8.02
C GLY A 60 10.71 -6.45 8.49
N PRO A 61 10.23 -5.20 8.58
CA PRO A 61 8.87 -4.86 8.99
C PRO A 61 7.78 -5.63 8.24
N LEU A 62 7.85 -5.66 6.90
CA LEU A 62 6.85 -6.32 6.06
C LEU A 62 6.95 -7.85 6.07
N SER A 63 8.14 -8.43 6.27
CA SER A 63 8.35 -9.88 6.21
C SER A 63 7.59 -10.65 7.30
N ARG A 64 7.25 -9.97 8.41
CA ARG A 64 6.44 -10.51 9.51
C ARG A 64 5.01 -10.86 9.10
N MET A 65 4.53 -10.27 8.00
CA MET A 65 3.15 -10.37 7.54
C MET A 65 3.04 -10.96 6.13
N ARG A 66 4.14 -11.46 5.55
CA ARG A 66 4.25 -11.84 4.13
C ARG A 66 3.19 -12.85 3.67
N ASP A 67 2.70 -13.69 4.59
CA ASP A 67 1.72 -14.74 4.30
C ASP A 67 0.27 -14.20 4.30
N GLU A 68 0.05 -12.95 4.77
CA GLU A 68 -1.25 -12.29 4.92
C GLU A 68 -1.41 -11.07 3.99
N ILE A 69 -0.35 -10.68 3.27
CA ILE A 69 -0.34 -9.47 2.44
C ILE A 69 0.21 -9.73 1.04
N GLU A 70 -0.28 -8.95 0.09
CA GLU A 70 0.29 -8.81 -1.23
C GLU A 70 1.11 -7.51 -1.28
N VAL A 71 2.30 -7.55 -1.88
CA VAL A 71 3.24 -6.42 -1.97
C VAL A 71 3.54 -6.10 -3.43
N THR A 72 3.64 -4.80 -3.76
CA THR A 72 4.01 -4.31 -5.08
C THR A 72 5.12 -3.28 -4.99
N VAL A 73 6.04 -3.31 -5.97
CA VAL A 73 7.15 -2.36 -6.08
C VAL A 73 7.20 -1.81 -7.50
N ARG A 74 6.92 -0.51 -7.66
CA ARG A 74 6.84 0.17 -8.97
C ARG A 74 7.51 1.54 -8.94
N PRO A 75 7.97 2.08 -10.07
CA PRO A 75 8.44 3.47 -10.13
C PRO A 75 7.37 4.45 -9.64
N ALA A 76 7.77 5.43 -8.84
CA ALA A 76 6.88 6.50 -8.39
C ALA A 76 6.66 7.53 -9.52
N PRO A 77 5.47 8.15 -9.59
CA PRO A 77 5.19 9.20 -10.56
C PRO A 77 6.10 10.41 -10.31
N GLY A 78 6.40 11.15 -11.38
CA GLY A 78 7.17 12.39 -11.30
C GLY A 78 8.61 12.23 -10.81
N ASP A 79 9.22 11.06 -11.07
CA ASP A 79 10.60 10.74 -10.70
C ASP A 79 10.89 10.95 -9.21
N LYS A 80 9.94 10.54 -8.36
CA LYS A 80 10.02 10.67 -6.90
C LYS A 80 10.60 9.42 -6.21
N GLY A 81 11.22 8.53 -6.97
CA GLY A 81 11.75 7.26 -6.49
C GLY A 81 10.81 6.08 -6.79
N THR A 82 10.47 5.30 -5.77
CA THR A 82 9.75 4.03 -5.91
C THR A 82 8.52 4.01 -5.02
N GLU A 83 7.37 3.61 -5.56
CA GLU A 83 6.19 3.28 -4.77
C GLU A 83 6.25 1.84 -4.29
N LEU A 84 6.12 1.68 -2.97
CA LEU A 84 5.95 0.42 -2.26
C LEU A 84 4.50 0.33 -1.80
N GLY A 85 3.75 -0.59 -2.39
CA GLY A 85 2.35 -0.85 -2.07
C GLY A 85 2.18 -2.16 -1.32
N ALA A 86 1.25 -2.19 -0.36
CA ALA A 86 0.82 -3.44 0.26
C ALA A 86 -0.68 -3.46 0.53
N ARG A 87 -1.30 -4.64 0.47
CA ARG A 87 -2.70 -4.87 0.86
C ARG A 87 -2.88 -6.23 1.52
N PRO A 88 -3.87 -6.41 2.41
CA PRO A 88 -4.26 -7.74 2.87
C PRO A 88 -4.74 -8.63 1.72
N THR A 89 -4.39 -9.91 1.77
CA THR A 89 -4.86 -10.93 0.80
C THR A 89 -6.32 -11.32 1.05
N ALA A 90 -6.80 -11.16 2.28
CA ALA A 90 -8.18 -11.42 2.65
C ALA A 90 -9.16 -10.56 1.82
N SER A 91 -10.23 -11.19 1.34
CA SER A 91 -11.23 -10.59 0.45
C SER A 91 -12.14 -9.58 1.15
N ASP A 92 -12.18 -9.57 2.48
CA ASP A 92 -12.81 -8.53 3.31
C ASP A 92 -11.87 -7.33 3.56
N GLY A 93 -10.65 -7.40 3.02
CA GLY A 93 -9.61 -6.40 3.19
C GLY A 93 -8.91 -6.43 4.55
N GLY A 94 -9.08 -7.50 5.32
CA GLY A 94 -8.36 -7.76 6.56
C GLY A 94 -8.85 -6.94 7.76
N SER A 95 -8.49 -7.42 8.96
CA SER A 95 -8.88 -6.80 10.22
C SER A 95 -8.37 -5.36 10.37
N ALA A 96 -9.02 -4.57 11.21
CA ALA A 96 -8.58 -3.21 11.52
C ALA A 96 -7.15 -3.18 12.10
N ASP A 97 -6.80 -4.20 12.88
CA ASP A 97 -5.46 -4.35 13.48
C ASP A 97 -4.42 -4.74 12.43
N LEU A 98 -4.74 -5.64 11.50
CA LEU A 98 -3.85 -5.97 10.37
C LEU A 98 -3.56 -4.73 9.53
N ARG A 99 -4.59 -3.91 9.25
CA ARG A 99 -4.42 -2.66 8.48
C ARG A 99 -3.60 -1.62 9.23
N ARG A 100 -3.72 -1.54 10.56
CA ARG A 100 -2.89 -0.68 11.41
C ARG A 100 -1.43 -1.16 11.37
N ALA A 101 -1.20 -2.45 11.57
CA ALA A 101 0.12 -3.06 11.51
C ALA A 101 0.78 -2.83 10.14
N LEU A 102 0.01 -2.98 9.06
CA LEU A 102 0.50 -2.74 7.70
C LEU A 102 0.92 -1.28 7.46
N ARG A 103 0.18 -0.30 7.99
CA ARG A 103 0.60 1.11 7.92
C ARG A 103 1.88 1.37 8.71
N ALA A 104 2.01 0.79 9.89
CA ALA A 104 3.21 0.90 10.69
C ALA A 104 4.42 0.28 9.96
N ALA A 105 4.27 -0.95 9.46
CA ALA A 105 5.32 -1.66 8.73
C ALA A 105 5.77 -0.92 7.46
N LEU A 106 4.85 -0.32 6.69
CA LEU A 106 5.20 0.49 5.53
C LEU A 106 6.00 1.75 5.92
N ARG A 107 5.64 2.42 7.01
CA ARG A 107 6.35 3.61 7.50
C ARG A 107 7.73 3.27 8.05
N GLU A 108 7.84 2.19 8.82
CA GLU A 108 9.13 1.69 9.32
C GLU A 108 10.03 1.29 8.15
N THR A 109 9.52 0.56 7.17
CA THR A 109 10.28 0.17 5.97
C THR A 109 10.74 1.39 5.19
N LYS A 110 9.87 2.38 4.98
CA LYS A 110 10.24 3.64 4.34
C LYS A 110 11.36 4.35 5.13
N SER A 111 11.23 4.41 6.45
CA SER A 111 12.24 5.03 7.32
C SER A 111 13.59 4.35 7.20
N ILE A 112 13.63 3.02 7.26
CA ILE A 112 14.89 2.26 7.13
C ILE A 112 15.50 2.48 5.74
N LEU A 113 14.68 2.44 4.68
CA LEU A 113 15.16 2.67 3.32
C LEU A 113 15.71 4.09 3.12
N GLU A 114 15.04 5.11 3.66
CA GLU A 114 15.44 6.51 3.45
C GLU A 114 16.54 6.97 4.41
N CYS A 115 16.44 6.61 5.69
CA CYS A 115 17.28 7.11 6.77
C CYS A 115 18.28 6.07 7.32
N GLY A 116 18.15 4.78 6.96
CA GLY A 116 18.96 3.69 7.51
C GLY A 116 18.47 3.15 8.84
N GLU A 117 17.47 3.79 9.46
CA GLU A 117 16.89 3.39 10.74
C GLU A 117 15.40 3.74 10.83
N VAL A 118 14.72 3.24 11.86
CA VAL A 118 13.35 3.66 12.18
C VAL A 118 13.42 4.99 12.93
N VAL A 119 12.89 6.06 12.33
CA VAL A 119 12.86 7.39 12.91
C VAL A 119 11.86 7.40 14.06
N GLU A 120 12.38 7.49 15.28
CA GLU A 120 11.59 7.60 16.49
C GLU A 120 11.39 9.07 16.91
N PRO A 121 10.25 9.39 17.54
CA PRO A 121 10.08 10.68 18.21
C PRO A 121 11.17 10.88 19.28
N SER A 122 11.64 12.13 19.44
CA SER A 122 12.58 12.51 20.50
C SER A 122 12.03 12.17 21.89
N ARG A 123 12.89 11.64 22.77
CA ARG A 123 12.58 11.38 24.18
C ARG A 123 13.38 12.32 25.12
N PRO A 124 12.78 12.80 26.23
CA PRO A 124 11.38 12.62 26.63
C PRO A 124 10.43 13.41 25.72
N GLY A 125 9.22 12.88 25.52
CA GLY A 125 8.21 13.56 24.71
C GLY A 125 7.76 14.89 25.34
N SER A 126 7.19 15.79 24.54
CA SER A 126 6.75 17.14 24.97
C SER A 126 5.51 17.15 25.87
N SER A 127 4.96 15.99 26.23
CA SER A 127 3.76 15.89 27.06
C SER A 127 4.05 16.12 28.54
N HIS A 128 3.20 16.92 29.20
CA HIS A 128 3.29 17.19 30.64
C HIS A 128 3.31 15.89 31.49
N PRO A 129 4.03 15.81 32.62
CA PRO A 129 4.12 14.57 33.42
C PRO A 129 2.81 14.22 34.16
N GLY A 130 1.97 15.23 34.43
CA GLY A 130 0.70 15.06 35.15
C GLY A 130 -0.36 14.20 34.42
N PRO A 131 -1.48 13.87 35.09
CA PRO A 131 -2.50 12.94 34.59
C PRO A 131 -3.02 13.26 33.19
N ALA A 132 -3.31 14.53 32.90
CA ALA A 132 -3.76 14.98 31.58
C ALA A 132 -2.72 14.70 30.48
N GLY A 133 -1.43 14.85 30.79
CA GLY A 133 -0.37 14.53 29.84
C GLY A 133 -0.18 13.03 29.66
N GLN A 134 -0.53 12.19 30.65
CA GLN A 134 -0.58 10.74 30.45
C GLN A 134 -1.71 10.34 29.48
N VAL A 135 -2.89 10.95 29.63
CA VAL A 135 -4.02 10.75 28.70
C VAL A 135 -3.63 11.17 27.29
N LEU A 136 -2.98 12.34 27.14
CA LEU A 136 -2.49 12.81 25.84
C LEU A 136 -1.45 11.84 25.24
N ARG A 137 -0.54 11.28 26.05
CA ARG A 137 0.41 10.25 25.59
C ARG A 137 -0.31 8.99 25.08
N ALA A 138 -1.36 8.55 25.77
CA ALA A 138 -2.13 7.38 25.33
C ALA A 138 -2.86 7.64 24.00
N VAL A 139 -3.50 8.81 23.85
CA VAL A 139 -4.21 9.18 22.61
C VAL A 139 -3.24 9.33 21.44
N THR A 140 -2.11 10.02 21.65
CA THR A 140 -1.09 10.24 20.61
C THR A 140 -0.41 8.93 20.19
N ALA A 141 -0.13 8.01 21.12
CA ALA A 141 0.37 6.68 20.79
C ALA A 141 -0.60 5.90 19.89
N ARG A 142 -1.91 6.01 20.17
CA ARG A 142 -2.97 5.36 19.40
C ARG A 142 -3.15 5.97 18.00
N ALA A 143 -3.01 7.28 17.89
CA ALA A 143 -3.08 8.07 16.65
C ALA A 143 -1.94 7.73 15.68
N TRP A 144 -0.73 7.47 16.21
CA TRP A 144 0.45 7.18 15.40
C TRP A 144 0.23 5.98 14.46
N GLY A 145 -0.42 4.93 14.95
CA GLY A 145 -0.76 3.75 14.14
C GLY A 145 -1.83 4.00 13.06
N GLU A 146 -2.67 5.02 13.22
CA GLU A 146 -3.74 5.32 12.25
C GLU A 146 -3.35 6.40 11.23
N GLY A 147 -2.41 7.28 11.57
CA GLY A 147 -2.12 8.47 10.77
C GLY A 147 -3.20 9.55 10.87
N ARG A 148 -3.95 9.56 11.96
CA ARG A 148 -4.99 10.55 12.27
C ARG A 148 -4.83 10.96 13.73
N LEU A 149 -4.82 12.26 13.98
CA LEU A 149 -4.98 12.86 15.31
C LEU A 149 -6.39 13.44 15.41
#